data_AF-A0A3M1CLG0-F1
#
_entry.id   AF-A0A3M1CLG0-F1
#
_cell.length_a   1.000
_cell.length_b   1.000
_cell.length_c   1.000
_cell.angle_alpha   90.00
_cell.angle_beta   90.00
_cell.angle_gamma   90.00
#
_symmetry.space_group_name_H-M   'P 1'
#
loop_
_entity.id
_entity.type
_entity.pdbx_description
1 polymer ?
#
loop_
_entity_poly.entity_id
_entity_poly.type
_entity_poly.pdbx_seq_one_letter_code
_entity_poly.pdbx_strand_id
1 'polypeptide(L)'
;MPAFLVLALALSCTHDDPGSAVGDDSGAGSATDSGSSSGANGGTADGGVTGDGGGDGGGPGDGGGLGDGGDTGPPPPPPDLSLSINRGGWIDPLRSARLTVTLSAVDVVGDEQGVSLRLLNADGTLHHEIASGLDPNTMVDLDGRGADNVPLPVGHYLLQADLIDNPGTVVDSEQVEIHVVRTGVTGGTYGGPKLEDDNRVALLWYDAEGFSSYWNDGAVEPAFSLPGPTFGEGIAEVATEVPEVWPDLATPPAPARPSNLPVAYVYDSRPWLTLTVDTRVPDDTDLSTWSASLDGWTLSSGDLATGTLVFRKDEALADGPTVLEGDWKLSLLVDGDLLSTQVIPYRIYATMGQPTFHTTESPHMLWTAAADGALRAIDGVEPTDAAVLDALVEWVYTELGLVYDTRSGASFYASYSGWDGGSINFSGFLDRSRGNTVNCSDCAGIVGAYANMLGVPLNYSIILSNYQLNEIKAIGIDEFTSCPFGPGGCGFSYHAVTTNDESATIWDATLALDGDDDPGSAPSEELIVQSIDGDEYLDRLVRSGSADYYYDTSRIRIR
;
A
#
# COMPACT_ATOMS: atom_id res chain seq x y z
N MET A 1 24.92 -4.24 16.75
CA MET A 1 25.14 -2.95 16.08
C MET A 1 25.29 -3.19 14.59
N PRO A 2 24.23 -3.08 13.78
CA PRO A 2 24.37 -2.92 12.34
C PRO A 2 24.33 -1.43 11.97
N ALA A 3 25.19 -1.05 11.03
CA ALA A 3 25.29 0.29 10.48
C ALA A 3 24.14 0.55 9.51
N PHE A 4 23.44 1.68 9.69
CA PHE A 4 22.48 2.19 8.72
C PHE A 4 23.21 2.96 7.61
N LEU A 5 22.96 2.55 6.38
CA LEU A 5 23.43 3.18 5.15
C LEU A 5 22.36 4.19 4.71
N VAL A 6 22.60 5.48 4.92
CA VAL A 6 21.75 6.56 4.41
C VAL A 6 22.03 6.73 2.91
N LEU A 7 21.04 6.39 2.08
CA LEU A 7 21.09 6.58 0.63
C LEU A 7 20.56 7.98 0.29
N ALA A 8 21.45 8.95 0.08
CA ALA A 8 21.10 10.28 -0.39
C ALA A 8 20.71 10.23 -1.88
N LEU A 9 19.43 10.45 -2.19
CA LEU A 9 18.95 10.69 -3.56
C LEU A 9 19.27 12.14 -3.96
N ALA A 10 20.29 12.31 -4.80
CA ALA A 10 20.56 13.57 -5.47
C ALA A 10 19.66 13.70 -6.71
N LEU A 11 18.60 14.52 -6.62
CA LEU A 11 17.88 14.99 -7.80
C LEU A 11 18.68 16.10 -8.49
N SER A 12 19.23 15.79 -9.66
CA SER A 12 19.81 16.75 -10.59
C SER A 12 18.70 17.34 -11.46
N CYS A 13 18.29 18.57 -11.19
CA CYS A 13 17.42 19.33 -12.08
C CYS A 13 18.24 19.98 -13.20
N THR A 14 18.20 19.40 -14.40
CA THR A 14 18.59 20.10 -15.63
C THR A 14 17.42 20.94 -16.13
N HIS A 15 17.62 22.25 -16.15
CA HIS A 15 16.80 23.21 -16.87
C HIS A 15 16.82 22.90 -18.37
N ASP A 16 15.65 22.73 -18.98
CA ASP A 16 15.45 22.99 -20.41
C ASP A 16 14.19 23.83 -20.59
N ASP A 17 14.42 25.01 -21.17
CA ASP A 17 13.46 25.98 -21.69
C ASP A 17 12.72 25.38 -22.91
N PRO A 18 11.46 25.75 -23.18
CA PRO A 18 11.30 26.44 -24.47
C PRO A 18 10.23 27.54 -24.50
N GLY A 19 10.63 28.65 -25.11
CA GLY A 19 9.73 29.62 -25.71
C GLY A 19 9.04 29.14 -27.00
N SER A 20 7.80 29.62 -27.13
CA SER A 20 7.05 30.07 -28.33
C SER A 20 7.42 29.54 -29.73
N ALA A 21 6.39 29.04 -30.46
CA ALA A 21 5.86 29.69 -31.67
C ALA A 21 4.75 28.86 -32.39
N VAL A 22 3.65 29.55 -32.64
CA VAL A 22 2.78 29.59 -33.85
C VAL A 22 3.06 28.59 -35.00
N GLY A 23 1.99 27.93 -35.47
CA GLY A 23 1.91 27.35 -36.81
C GLY A 23 0.58 26.67 -37.11
N ASP A 24 -0.33 27.41 -37.76
CA ASP A 24 -1.45 26.86 -38.54
C ASP A 24 -0.90 25.92 -39.65
N ASP A 25 -1.51 24.77 -39.90
CA ASP A 25 -1.96 24.45 -41.27
C ASP A 25 -3.05 23.36 -41.31
N SER A 26 -4.00 23.63 -42.18
CA SER A 26 -5.10 22.82 -42.66
C SER A 26 -4.66 21.75 -43.66
N GLY A 27 -5.36 20.61 -43.72
CA GLY A 27 -5.13 19.64 -44.80
C GLY A 27 -6.08 18.44 -44.81
N ALA A 28 -7.13 18.54 -45.61
CA ALA A 28 -8.05 17.46 -45.96
C ALA A 28 -7.53 16.60 -47.14
N GLY A 29 -7.95 15.33 -47.21
CA GLY A 29 -7.91 14.47 -48.41
C GLY A 29 -7.76 12.98 -48.03
N SER A 30 -8.77 12.11 -48.18
CA SER A 30 -9.36 11.54 -49.40
C SER A 30 -8.58 10.38 -50.05
N ALA A 31 -9.06 9.16 -49.77
CA ALA A 31 -9.43 8.07 -50.71
C ALA A 31 -8.38 7.28 -51.56
N THR A 32 -8.66 5.96 -51.64
CA THR A 32 -8.32 4.96 -52.70
C THR A 32 -6.82 4.58 -52.82
N ASP A 33 -6.37 3.39 -53.27
CA ASP A 33 -6.92 2.30 -54.06
C ASP A 33 -6.00 1.04 -53.91
N SER A 34 -6.52 -0.08 -54.39
CA SER A 34 -5.97 -1.39 -54.75
C SER A 34 -4.50 -1.51 -55.22
N GLY A 35 -3.94 -2.72 -55.07
CA GLY A 35 -2.70 -3.12 -55.77
C GLY A 35 -2.23 -4.55 -55.51
N SER A 36 -2.49 -5.45 -56.46
CA SER A 36 -1.94 -6.80 -56.59
C SER A 36 -0.48 -6.84 -57.11
N SER A 37 0.30 -7.84 -56.71
CA SER A 37 1.38 -8.48 -57.51
C SER A 37 1.77 -9.80 -56.81
N SER A 38 1.72 -11.00 -57.39
CA SER A 38 2.44 -11.61 -58.53
C SER A 38 3.96 -11.74 -58.33
N GLY A 39 4.44 -12.96 -58.09
CA GLY A 39 5.85 -13.35 -58.19
C GLY A 39 6.07 -14.85 -58.05
N ALA A 40 6.50 -15.49 -59.13
CA ALA A 40 6.71 -16.94 -59.27
C ALA A 40 8.20 -17.33 -59.26
N ASN A 41 8.48 -18.58 -58.89
CA ASN A 41 9.58 -19.50 -59.29
C ASN A 41 9.79 -20.50 -58.13
N GLY A 42 9.94 -21.82 -58.27
CA GLY A 42 10.32 -22.70 -59.38
C GLY A 42 11.31 -23.74 -58.80
N GLY A 43 11.08 -25.04 -58.98
CA GLY A 43 12.05 -26.06 -58.56
C GLY A 43 11.50 -27.49 -58.43
N THR A 44 11.66 -28.28 -59.49
CA THR A 44 11.42 -29.72 -59.60
C THR A 44 12.60 -30.56 -59.09
N ALA A 45 12.35 -31.74 -58.52
CA ALA A 45 13.22 -32.91 -58.67
C ALA A 45 12.48 -34.24 -58.41
N ASP A 46 12.57 -35.10 -59.43
CA ASP A 46 12.10 -36.48 -59.54
C ASP A 46 13.07 -37.47 -58.88
N GLY A 47 12.59 -38.67 -58.55
CA GLY A 47 13.48 -39.79 -58.20
C GLY A 47 12.75 -41.04 -57.70
N GLY A 48 12.32 -41.93 -58.60
CA GLY A 48 11.86 -43.28 -58.28
C GLY A 48 12.98 -44.32 -58.35
N VAL A 49 12.82 -45.45 -57.65
CA VAL A 49 13.48 -46.75 -57.94
C VAL A 49 12.56 -47.90 -57.49
N THR A 50 12.39 -48.86 -58.40
CA THR A 50 11.72 -50.16 -58.25
C THR A 50 12.67 -51.24 -57.73
N GLY A 51 12.14 -52.29 -57.11
CA GLY A 51 12.91 -53.50 -56.77
C GLY A 51 12.02 -54.68 -56.38
N ASP A 52 11.75 -55.56 -57.35
CA ASP A 52 11.18 -56.91 -57.18
C ASP A 52 12.22 -57.89 -56.64
N GLY A 53 11.76 -58.93 -55.93
CA GLY A 53 12.54 -60.14 -55.63
C GLY A 53 11.78 -61.14 -54.77
N GLY A 54 11.21 -62.18 -55.41
CA GLY A 54 10.47 -63.27 -54.76
C GLY A 54 11.34 -64.40 -54.18
N GLY A 55 10.68 -65.42 -53.62
CA GLY A 55 11.32 -66.67 -53.19
C GLY A 55 10.40 -67.56 -52.35
N ASP A 56 9.84 -68.59 -53.00
CA ASP A 56 9.06 -69.69 -52.42
C ASP A 56 9.90 -70.62 -51.52
N GLY A 57 9.25 -71.36 -50.61
CA GLY A 57 9.85 -72.53 -49.97
C GLY A 57 9.02 -73.11 -48.82
N GLY A 58 8.18 -74.10 -49.12
CA GLY A 58 7.38 -74.83 -48.13
C GLY A 58 8.17 -75.88 -47.33
N GLY A 59 7.53 -76.42 -46.28
CA GLY A 59 7.94 -77.63 -45.57
C GLY A 59 7.30 -77.79 -44.19
N PRO A 60 6.48 -78.84 -43.95
CA PRO A 60 5.78 -79.05 -42.68
C PRO A 60 6.62 -79.88 -41.71
N GLY A 61 6.54 -79.54 -40.41
CA GLY A 61 7.18 -80.29 -39.33
C GLY A 61 6.21 -80.48 -38.17
N ASP A 62 5.51 -81.62 -38.18
CA ASP A 62 4.90 -82.21 -36.98
C ASP A 62 5.98 -82.54 -35.95
N GLY A 63 5.72 -82.29 -34.67
CA GLY A 63 6.69 -82.61 -33.62
C GLY A 63 6.25 -82.28 -32.20
N GLY A 64 5.18 -82.92 -31.74
CA GLY A 64 4.92 -83.36 -30.36
C GLY A 64 5.46 -82.56 -29.16
N GLY A 65 4.53 -81.98 -28.41
CA GLY A 65 4.29 -82.33 -27.01
C GLY A 65 5.31 -81.91 -25.97
N LEU A 66 4.96 -80.89 -25.19
CA LEU A 66 5.00 -80.93 -23.73
C LEU A 66 3.83 -80.06 -23.25
N GLY A 67 2.81 -80.71 -22.68
CA GLY A 67 1.75 -80.02 -21.95
C GLY A 67 2.34 -79.44 -20.68
N ASP A 68 2.75 -78.18 -20.75
CA ASP A 68 2.82 -77.35 -19.56
C ASP A 68 1.36 -77.12 -19.14
N GLY A 69 0.97 -77.74 -18.03
CA GLY A 69 -0.28 -77.45 -17.36
C GLY A 69 -0.18 -76.07 -16.74
N GLY A 70 -0.11 -75.06 -17.62
CA GLY A 70 0.01 -73.65 -17.30
C GLY A 70 -1.07 -73.37 -16.29
N ASP A 71 -0.61 -73.13 -15.07
CA ASP A 71 -1.41 -72.68 -13.96
C ASP A 71 -2.08 -71.41 -14.46
N THR A 72 -3.32 -71.54 -14.94
CA THR A 72 -4.18 -70.41 -15.28
C THR A 72 -4.56 -69.83 -13.93
N GLY A 73 -3.58 -69.19 -13.29
CA GLY A 73 -3.81 -68.32 -12.17
C GLY A 73 -4.97 -67.39 -12.57
N PRO A 74 -5.80 -66.99 -11.60
CA PRO A 74 -6.86 -66.04 -11.88
C PRO A 74 -6.28 -64.89 -12.72
N PRO A 75 -6.98 -64.45 -13.78
CA PRO A 75 -6.51 -63.33 -14.59
C PRO A 75 -6.13 -62.19 -13.65
N PRO A 76 -5.02 -61.48 -13.92
CA PRO A 76 -4.61 -60.37 -13.08
C PRO A 76 -5.80 -59.41 -12.89
N PRO A 77 -5.95 -58.82 -11.69
CA PRO A 77 -7.01 -57.85 -11.47
C PRO A 77 -6.91 -56.74 -12.54
N PRO A 78 -8.06 -56.20 -12.99
CA PRO A 78 -8.03 -55.06 -13.89
C PRO A 78 -7.28 -53.91 -13.20
N PRO A 79 -6.49 -53.12 -13.95
CA PRO A 79 -5.85 -51.95 -13.38
C PRO A 79 -6.92 -50.99 -12.86
N ASP A 80 -6.63 -50.37 -11.72
CA ASP A 80 -7.54 -49.49 -10.99
C ASP A 80 -6.92 -48.10 -10.96
N LEU A 81 -7.60 -47.13 -11.58
CA LEU A 81 -7.21 -45.73 -11.57
C LEU A 81 -7.86 -45.06 -10.36
N SER A 82 -7.10 -44.20 -9.69
CA SER A 82 -7.64 -43.30 -8.67
C SER A 82 -7.29 -41.88 -9.03
N LEU A 83 -8.31 -41.03 -8.99
CA LEU A 83 -8.22 -39.59 -9.19
C LEU A 83 -8.55 -38.90 -7.87
N SER A 84 -7.62 -38.09 -7.39
CA SER A 84 -7.84 -37.25 -6.21
C SER A 84 -7.33 -35.85 -6.46
N ILE A 85 -8.02 -34.90 -5.85
CA ILE A 85 -7.61 -33.50 -5.81
C ILE A 85 -7.24 -33.16 -4.38
N ASN A 86 -6.21 -32.33 -4.22
CA ASN A 86 -5.68 -31.94 -2.91
C ASN A 86 -6.64 -31.08 -2.08
N ARG A 87 -7.80 -30.69 -2.63
CA ARG A 87 -8.75 -29.73 -2.07
C ARG A 87 -10.19 -30.11 -2.41
N GLY A 88 -11.18 -29.49 -1.77
CA GLY A 88 -12.61 -29.69 -2.04
C GLY A 88 -13.13 -29.32 -3.44
N GLY A 89 -12.27 -29.24 -4.47
CA GLY A 89 -12.68 -28.94 -5.86
C GLY A 89 -12.75 -27.45 -6.20
N TRP A 90 -12.40 -26.56 -5.27
CA TRP A 90 -12.58 -25.12 -5.45
C TRP A 90 -11.40 -24.44 -6.15
N ILE A 91 -11.69 -23.61 -7.16
CA ILE A 91 -10.67 -22.79 -7.83
C ILE A 91 -11.18 -21.39 -8.21
N ASP A 92 -10.38 -20.37 -7.93
CA ASP A 92 -10.50 -19.02 -8.50
C ASP A 92 -9.31 -18.76 -9.47
N PRO A 93 -9.51 -18.91 -10.78
CA PRO A 93 -8.46 -18.80 -11.79
C PRO A 93 -7.87 -17.39 -11.93
N LEU A 94 -8.47 -16.38 -11.28
CA LEU A 94 -7.98 -15.01 -11.28
C LEU A 94 -7.10 -14.69 -10.05
N ARG A 95 -7.06 -15.57 -9.04
CA ARG A 95 -6.44 -15.28 -7.73
C ARG A 95 -5.43 -16.33 -7.28
N SER A 96 -4.76 -16.95 -8.24
CA SER A 96 -3.61 -17.85 -8.06
C SER A 96 -3.90 -19.16 -7.30
N ALA A 97 -5.16 -19.57 -7.15
CA ALA A 97 -5.44 -20.91 -6.68
C ALA A 97 -5.08 -21.94 -7.75
N ARG A 98 -4.34 -22.97 -7.35
CA ARG A 98 -4.07 -24.14 -8.18
C ARG A 98 -4.64 -25.37 -7.50
N LEU A 99 -5.24 -26.25 -8.30
CA LEU A 99 -5.63 -27.59 -7.85
C LEU A 99 -4.53 -28.55 -8.24
N THR A 100 -4.01 -29.29 -7.27
CA THR A 100 -3.06 -30.37 -7.55
C THR A 100 -3.84 -31.67 -7.65
N VAL A 101 -3.82 -32.24 -8.85
CA VAL A 101 -4.44 -33.52 -9.19
C VAL A 101 -3.42 -34.61 -9.01
N THR A 102 -3.73 -35.60 -8.17
CA THR A 102 -2.91 -36.80 -8.00
C THR A 102 -3.58 -37.97 -8.71
N LEU A 103 -2.88 -38.52 -9.69
CA LEU A 103 -3.28 -39.72 -10.43
C LEU A 103 -2.50 -40.89 -9.87
N SER A 104 -3.16 -41.94 -9.39
CA SER A 104 -2.46 -43.18 -9.01
C SER A 104 -3.13 -44.37 -9.66
N ALA A 105 -2.37 -45.22 -10.35
CA ALA A 105 -2.88 -46.46 -10.91
C ALA A 105 -2.10 -47.65 -10.36
N VAL A 106 -2.83 -48.68 -9.92
CA VAL A 106 -2.24 -49.92 -9.40
C VAL A 106 -2.28 -50.98 -10.51
N ASP A 107 -1.25 -51.83 -10.55
CA ASP A 107 -1.16 -52.98 -11.47
C ASP A 107 -1.12 -52.62 -12.98
N VAL A 108 -0.48 -51.51 -13.31
CA VAL A 108 -0.13 -51.11 -14.69
C VAL A 108 0.95 -52.05 -15.23
N VAL A 109 0.55 -53.08 -16.00
CA VAL A 109 1.48 -54.07 -16.58
C VAL A 109 1.89 -53.65 -17.99
N GLY A 110 2.94 -52.83 -18.09
CA GLY A 110 3.63 -52.52 -19.35
C GLY A 110 3.90 -51.03 -19.58
N ASP A 111 5.00 -50.72 -20.26
CA ASP A 111 5.48 -49.35 -20.53
C ASP A 111 4.63 -48.54 -21.53
N GLU A 112 3.46 -49.06 -21.93
CA GLU A 112 2.63 -48.51 -23.01
C GLU A 112 1.27 -47.96 -22.54
N GLN A 113 1.03 -47.89 -21.22
CA GLN A 113 -0.19 -47.29 -20.66
C GLN A 113 0.05 -45.83 -20.30
N GLY A 114 -0.93 -44.97 -20.62
CA GLY A 114 -0.89 -43.55 -20.31
C GLY A 114 -2.22 -43.06 -19.77
N VAL A 115 -2.20 -41.95 -19.03
CA VAL A 115 -3.40 -41.29 -18.53
C VAL A 115 -3.74 -40.08 -19.42
N SER A 116 -5.00 -39.96 -19.79
CA SER A 116 -5.58 -38.77 -20.42
C SER A 116 -6.39 -38.01 -19.39
N LEU A 117 -6.09 -36.73 -19.18
CA LEU A 117 -6.80 -35.84 -18.27
C LEU A 117 -7.62 -34.84 -19.09
N ARG A 118 -8.94 -34.84 -18.89
CA ARG A 118 -9.90 -34.05 -19.65
C ARG A 118 -10.76 -33.23 -18.69
N LEU A 119 -11.05 -31.99 -19.08
CA LEU A 119 -12.05 -31.17 -18.42
C LEU A 119 -13.35 -31.23 -19.21
N LEU A 120 -14.43 -31.60 -18.53
CA LEU A 120 -15.77 -31.65 -19.08
C LEU A 120 -16.63 -30.54 -18.45
N ASN A 121 -17.63 -30.09 -19.20
CA ASN A 121 -18.71 -29.28 -18.66
C ASN A 121 -19.57 -30.13 -17.69
N ALA A 122 -20.43 -29.46 -16.90
CA ALA A 122 -21.38 -30.12 -15.99
C ALA A 122 -22.30 -31.15 -16.68
N ASP A 123 -22.56 -31.02 -17.99
CA ASP A 123 -23.37 -31.95 -18.77
C ASP A 123 -22.57 -33.16 -19.32
N GLY A 124 -21.28 -33.25 -18.99
CA GLY A 124 -20.36 -34.30 -19.45
C GLY A 124 -19.79 -34.07 -20.85
N THR A 125 -20.13 -32.97 -21.53
CA THR A 125 -19.49 -32.63 -22.82
C THR A 125 -18.05 -32.19 -22.61
N LEU A 126 -17.15 -32.59 -23.51
CA LEU A 126 -15.75 -32.21 -23.45
C LEU A 126 -15.60 -30.70 -23.58
N HIS A 127 -15.03 -30.05 -22.56
CA HIS A 127 -14.62 -28.66 -22.65
C HIS A 127 -13.25 -28.57 -23.33
N HIS A 128 -12.24 -29.24 -22.79
CA HIS A 128 -10.92 -29.39 -23.42
C HIS A 128 -10.10 -30.52 -22.81
N GLU A 129 -9.06 -30.95 -23.52
CA GLU A 129 -8.07 -31.90 -23.03
C GLU A 129 -6.94 -31.15 -22.32
N ILE A 130 -6.66 -31.50 -21.06
CA ILE A 130 -5.61 -30.85 -20.25
C ILE A 130 -4.25 -31.44 -20.61
N ALA A 131 -4.16 -32.77 -20.64
CA ALA A 131 -2.95 -33.49 -20.99
C ALA A 131 -3.28 -34.93 -21.39
N SER A 132 -2.45 -35.53 -22.25
CA SER A 132 -2.50 -36.94 -22.60
C SER A 132 -1.13 -37.59 -22.52
N GLY A 133 -1.13 -38.91 -22.33
CA GLY A 133 0.09 -39.70 -22.17
C GLY A 133 0.84 -39.40 -20.88
N LEU A 134 0.11 -39.00 -19.83
CA LEU A 134 0.69 -38.81 -18.50
C LEU A 134 1.08 -40.15 -17.89
N ASP A 135 2.20 -40.18 -17.16
CA ASP A 135 2.55 -41.37 -16.38
C ASP A 135 1.51 -41.57 -15.26
N PRO A 136 1.01 -42.80 -15.05
CA PRO A 136 0.25 -43.13 -13.85
C PRO A 136 1.18 -42.91 -12.65
N ASN A 137 0.75 -42.13 -11.66
CA ASN A 137 1.58 -41.58 -10.55
C ASN A 137 2.20 -40.18 -10.81
N THR A 138 1.56 -39.36 -11.66
CA THR A 138 1.91 -37.95 -11.87
C THR A 138 1.03 -37.00 -11.06
N MET A 139 1.59 -35.85 -10.68
CA MET A 139 0.85 -34.70 -10.18
C MET A 139 0.69 -33.65 -11.27
N VAL A 140 -0.53 -33.13 -11.45
CA VAL A 140 -0.84 -32.08 -12.42
C VAL A 140 -1.42 -30.89 -11.69
N ASP A 141 -0.86 -29.69 -11.92
CA ASP A 141 -1.42 -28.43 -11.42
C ASP A 141 -2.43 -27.88 -12.44
N LEU A 142 -3.67 -27.67 -12.00
CA LEU A 142 -4.70 -26.96 -12.76
C LEU A 142 -4.79 -25.52 -12.27
N ASP A 143 -4.70 -24.57 -13.19
CA ASP A 143 -4.85 -23.13 -12.94
C ASP A 143 -6.25 -22.59 -13.26
N GLY A 144 -7.17 -23.49 -13.65
CA GLY A 144 -8.56 -23.15 -13.97
C GLY A 144 -8.69 -22.37 -15.26
N ARG A 145 -7.77 -22.56 -16.22
CA ARG A 145 -7.84 -21.96 -17.56
C ARG A 145 -8.19 -23.00 -18.62
N GLY A 146 -8.85 -22.54 -19.67
CA GLY A 146 -9.16 -23.33 -20.86
C GLY A 146 -7.95 -23.49 -21.80
N ALA A 147 -8.15 -24.20 -22.91
CA ALA A 147 -7.12 -24.46 -23.91
C ALA A 147 -6.52 -23.21 -24.58
N ASP A 148 -7.25 -22.09 -24.57
CA ASP A 148 -6.84 -20.78 -25.07
C ASP A 148 -6.21 -19.89 -23.99
N ASN A 149 -5.91 -20.46 -22.80
CA ASN A 149 -5.40 -19.77 -21.63
C ASN A 149 -6.37 -18.71 -21.05
N VAL A 150 -7.66 -18.79 -21.41
CA VAL A 150 -8.72 -17.94 -20.84
C VAL A 150 -9.23 -18.56 -19.54
N PRO A 151 -9.46 -17.77 -18.47
CA PRO A 151 -10.06 -18.27 -17.23
C PRO A 151 -11.41 -18.97 -17.48
N LEU A 152 -11.61 -20.16 -16.91
CA LEU A 152 -12.87 -20.89 -17.01
C LEU A 152 -14.02 -20.07 -16.40
N PRO A 153 -15.19 -19.97 -17.04
CA PRO A 153 -16.37 -19.33 -16.46
C PRO A 153 -16.76 -19.88 -15.07
N VAL A 154 -17.49 -19.08 -14.28
CA VAL A 154 -18.10 -19.57 -13.03
C VAL A 154 -19.05 -20.72 -13.36
N GLY A 155 -18.89 -21.85 -12.70
CA GLY A 155 -19.69 -23.04 -12.97
C GLY A 155 -19.11 -24.32 -12.41
N HIS A 156 -19.81 -25.42 -12.71
CA HIS A 156 -19.41 -26.78 -12.39
C HIS A 156 -18.72 -27.44 -13.57
N TYR A 157 -17.67 -28.17 -13.26
CA TYR A 157 -16.88 -28.93 -14.22
C TYR A 157 -16.59 -30.32 -13.68
N LEU A 158 -16.38 -31.26 -14.59
CA LEU A 158 -15.92 -32.60 -14.24
C LEU A 158 -14.51 -32.78 -14.76
N LEU A 159 -13.58 -33.08 -13.87
CA LEU A 159 -12.25 -33.53 -14.24
C LEU A 159 -12.29 -35.03 -14.42
N GLN A 160 -12.08 -35.49 -15.65
CA GLN A 160 -12.04 -36.90 -16.00
C GLN A 160 -10.60 -37.34 -16.25
N ALA A 161 -10.19 -38.42 -15.60
CA ALA A 161 -8.95 -39.12 -15.91
C ALA A 161 -9.28 -40.49 -16.51
N ASP A 162 -8.73 -40.77 -17.68
CA ASP A 162 -8.89 -42.06 -18.36
C ASP A 162 -7.55 -42.78 -18.43
N LEU A 163 -7.50 -44.01 -17.93
CA LEU A 163 -6.37 -44.90 -18.14
C LEU A 163 -6.52 -45.56 -19.51
N ILE A 164 -5.55 -45.34 -20.39
CA ILE A 164 -5.61 -45.77 -21.79
C ILE A 164 -4.55 -46.85 -22.04
N ASP A 165 -4.96 -47.98 -22.64
CA ASP A 165 -4.05 -49.02 -23.12
C ASP A 165 -3.51 -48.73 -24.54
N ASN A 166 -2.57 -49.54 -25.00
CA ASN A 166 -2.22 -49.60 -26.43
C ASN A 166 -3.15 -50.60 -27.12
N PRO A 167 -4.22 -50.18 -27.86
CA PRO A 167 -4.18 -49.23 -28.98
C PRO A 167 -5.02 -47.94 -28.82
N GLY A 168 -5.22 -47.46 -27.60
CA GLY A 168 -6.00 -46.25 -27.30
C GLY A 168 -7.34 -46.54 -26.62
N THR A 169 -7.53 -47.73 -26.05
CA THR A 169 -8.80 -48.11 -25.39
C THR A 169 -8.79 -47.60 -23.96
N VAL A 170 -9.88 -46.96 -23.53
CA VAL A 170 -10.08 -46.62 -22.13
C VAL A 170 -10.31 -47.91 -21.34
N VAL A 171 -9.37 -48.22 -20.45
CA VAL A 171 -9.40 -49.40 -19.57
C VAL A 171 -10.15 -49.09 -18.28
N ASP A 172 -9.96 -47.88 -17.76
CA ASP A 172 -10.62 -47.38 -16.57
C ASP A 172 -10.79 -45.86 -16.65
N SER A 173 -11.77 -45.32 -15.94
CA SER A 173 -12.09 -43.90 -15.95
C SER A 173 -12.60 -43.45 -14.58
N GLU A 174 -11.99 -42.38 -14.09
CA GLU A 174 -12.39 -41.73 -12.85
C GLU A 174 -12.78 -40.27 -13.10
N GLN A 175 -13.69 -39.76 -12.26
CA GLN A 175 -14.14 -38.37 -12.34
C GLN A 175 -14.20 -37.73 -10.96
N VAL A 176 -13.82 -36.45 -10.91
CA VAL A 176 -14.03 -35.60 -9.73
C VAL A 176 -14.61 -34.26 -10.15
N GLU A 177 -15.46 -33.71 -9.31
CA GLU A 177 -16.08 -32.41 -9.53
C GLU A 177 -15.12 -31.27 -9.19
N ILE A 178 -15.18 -30.21 -10.00
CA ILE A 178 -14.46 -28.95 -9.79
C ILE A 178 -15.48 -27.82 -9.86
N HIS A 179 -15.38 -26.91 -8.90
CA HIS A 179 -16.17 -25.71 -8.80
C HIS A 179 -15.30 -24.49 -9.11
N VAL A 180 -15.63 -23.81 -10.20
CA VAL A 180 -14.99 -22.56 -10.58
C VAL A 180 -15.80 -21.41 -10.02
N VAL A 181 -15.16 -20.58 -9.18
CA VAL A 181 -15.80 -19.44 -8.51
C VAL A 181 -15.06 -18.14 -8.83
N ARG A 182 -15.61 -17.01 -8.39
CA ARG A 182 -14.95 -15.70 -8.42
C ARG A 182 -15.05 -15.02 -7.08
N THR A 183 -13.92 -14.51 -6.61
CA THR A 183 -13.83 -13.72 -5.39
C THR A 183 -13.03 -12.45 -5.62
N GLY A 184 -13.42 -11.37 -4.96
CA GLY A 184 -12.63 -10.15 -4.96
C GLY A 184 -13.18 -9.11 -4.01
N VAL A 185 -12.29 -8.46 -3.27
CA VAL A 185 -12.63 -7.26 -2.52
C VAL A 185 -13.06 -6.18 -3.50
N THR A 186 -14.23 -5.59 -3.24
CA THR A 186 -14.82 -4.49 -4.01
C THR A 186 -14.85 -3.18 -3.22
N GLY A 187 -14.60 -3.24 -1.92
CA GLY A 187 -14.39 -2.06 -1.12
C GLY A 187 -13.91 -2.38 0.28
N GLY A 188 -13.44 -1.35 0.98
CA GLY A 188 -13.05 -1.45 2.38
C GLY A 188 -13.39 -0.17 3.12
N THR A 189 -13.94 -0.32 4.32
CA THR A 189 -14.22 0.76 5.24
C THR A 189 -13.48 0.49 6.53
N TYR A 190 -12.62 1.44 6.92
CA TYR A 190 -12.02 1.42 8.25
C TYR A 190 -13.01 1.99 9.26
N GLY A 191 -12.97 1.48 10.48
CA GLY A 191 -13.89 1.86 11.56
C GLY A 191 -14.97 0.80 11.80
N GLY A 192 -15.41 0.71 13.05
CA GLY A 192 -16.40 -0.25 13.52
C GLY A 192 -17.68 0.42 14.02
N PRO A 193 -18.66 -0.35 14.52
CA PRO A 193 -19.68 0.22 15.40
C PRO A 193 -18.94 0.99 16.50
N LYS A 194 -19.26 2.27 16.74
CA LYS A 194 -18.56 3.18 17.68
C LYS A 194 -18.20 2.49 19.01
N LEU A 195 -17.01 1.91 19.08
CA LEU A 195 -16.48 1.18 20.23
C LEU A 195 -15.35 2.00 20.86
N GLU A 196 -15.09 1.76 22.15
CA GLU A 196 -14.21 2.59 22.98
C GLU A 196 -12.73 2.63 22.52
N ASP A 197 -12.30 1.67 21.68
CA ASP A 197 -10.89 1.52 21.25
C ASP A 197 -10.64 1.92 19.78
N ASP A 198 -11.65 2.44 19.08
CA ASP A 198 -11.59 2.86 17.67
C ASP A 198 -11.33 4.38 17.58
N ASN A 199 -10.11 4.80 17.96
CA ASN A 199 -9.73 6.21 18.04
C ASN A 199 -9.28 6.76 16.67
N ARG A 200 -10.20 6.75 15.71
CA ARG A 200 -9.96 7.28 14.35
C ARG A 200 -9.74 8.79 14.37
N VAL A 201 -8.72 9.26 13.64
CA VAL A 201 -8.44 10.68 13.43
C VAL A 201 -8.86 11.09 12.02
N ALA A 202 -9.63 12.18 11.91
CA ALA A 202 -10.10 12.67 10.61
C ALA A 202 -8.98 13.38 9.84
N LEU A 203 -8.91 13.12 8.53
CA LEU A 203 -7.90 13.67 7.63
C LEU A 203 -8.48 14.72 6.68
N LEU A 204 -7.63 15.66 6.28
CA LEU A 204 -7.93 16.73 5.34
C LEU A 204 -6.79 16.91 4.31
N TRP A 205 -7.15 17.25 3.07
CA TRP A 205 -6.20 17.77 2.09
C TRP A 205 -6.15 19.30 2.14
N TYR A 206 -4.95 19.87 2.08
CA TYR A 206 -4.76 21.29 2.36
C TYR A 206 -4.94 22.24 1.16
N ASP A 207 -4.91 21.73 -0.08
CA ASP A 207 -5.09 22.52 -1.32
C ASP A 207 -6.43 22.22 -2.04
N ALA A 208 -7.43 21.80 -1.27
CA ALA A 208 -8.66 21.32 -1.86
C ALA A 208 -9.77 22.38 -1.68
N GLU A 209 -10.07 23.07 -2.79
CA GLU A 209 -11.01 24.20 -2.86
C GLU A 209 -12.40 23.81 -2.31
N GLY A 210 -12.75 24.37 -1.14
CA GLY A 210 -14.12 24.34 -0.60
C GLY A 210 -14.39 23.25 0.46
N PHE A 211 -15.58 23.30 1.06
CA PHE A 211 -15.98 22.40 2.17
C PHE A 211 -16.13 20.92 1.77
N SER A 212 -15.92 20.56 0.51
CA SER A 212 -16.02 19.18 0.00
C SER A 212 -14.69 18.42 0.03
N SER A 213 -13.61 19.04 0.52
CA SER A 213 -12.30 18.42 0.64
C SER A 213 -12.04 17.70 1.96
N TYR A 214 -12.98 17.79 2.89
CA TYR A 214 -12.95 17.01 4.12
C TYR A 214 -13.27 15.58 3.78
N TRP A 215 -12.36 14.68 4.14
CA TRP A 215 -12.73 13.30 4.35
C TRP A 215 -13.37 13.20 5.74
N ASN A 216 -14.61 13.69 5.83
CA ASN A 216 -15.40 13.59 7.04
C ASN A 216 -16.07 12.23 7.06
N ASP A 217 -15.34 11.23 7.57
CA ASP A 217 -15.88 9.91 7.85
C ASP A 217 -16.84 9.94 9.02
N GLY A 218 -18.04 10.45 8.76
CA GLY A 218 -19.21 9.95 9.45
C GLY A 218 -19.49 8.50 9.03
N ALA A 219 -18.60 7.55 9.35
CA ALA A 219 -18.78 6.08 9.27
C ALA A 219 -19.39 5.46 7.98
N VAL A 220 -19.41 6.16 6.84
CA VAL A 220 -20.21 5.73 5.67
C VAL A 220 -19.42 5.67 4.37
N GLU A 221 -18.30 6.40 4.25
CA GLU A 221 -17.55 6.41 2.99
C GLU A 221 -16.43 5.36 3.02
N PRO A 222 -16.37 4.48 2.00
CA PRO A 222 -15.33 3.46 1.94
C PRO A 222 -13.95 4.12 1.74
N ALA A 223 -12.96 3.67 2.49
CA ALA A 223 -11.57 4.11 2.34
C ALA A 223 -10.98 3.68 1.00
N PHE A 224 -11.53 2.61 0.42
CA PHE A 224 -11.40 2.36 -1.01
C PHE A 224 -12.67 1.73 -1.57
N SER A 225 -13.03 2.14 -2.78
CA SER A 225 -14.12 1.56 -3.55
C SER A 225 -13.62 1.21 -4.93
N LEU A 226 -13.85 -0.04 -5.30
CA LEU A 226 -13.57 -0.54 -6.63
C LEU A 226 -14.90 -0.64 -7.39
N PRO A 227 -14.90 -0.38 -8.71
CA PRO A 227 -15.99 -0.88 -9.53
C PRO A 227 -16.06 -2.39 -9.27
N GLY A 228 -17.28 -2.88 -9.00
CA GLY A 228 -17.50 -4.32 -8.90
C GLY A 228 -16.88 -4.99 -10.13
N PRO A 229 -16.30 -6.19 -9.97
CA PRO A 229 -15.63 -6.87 -11.07
C PRO A 229 -16.54 -6.88 -12.31
N THR A 230 -15.95 -6.59 -13.47
CA THR A 230 -16.72 -6.57 -14.71
C THR A 230 -16.82 -8.00 -15.21
N PHE A 231 -18.03 -8.53 -15.22
CA PHE A 231 -18.31 -9.89 -15.65
C PHE A 231 -19.18 -9.88 -16.90
N GLY A 232 -18.85 -10.73 -17.86
CA GLY A 232 -19.64 -10.89 -19.08
C GLY A 232 -19.08 -11.99 -19.97
N GLU A 233 -19.97 -12.69 -20.67
CA GLU A 233 -19.58 -13.67 -21.68
C GLU A 233 -18.73 -12.99 -22.76
N GLY A 234 -17.48 -13.43 -22.91
CA GLY A 234 -16.58 -12.98 -23.98
C GLY A 234 -15.77 -11.70 -23.71
N ILE A 235 -15.87 -11.10 -22.51
CA ILE A 235 -14.86 -10.15 -22.04
C ILE A 235 -13.83 -10.91 -21.21
N ALA A 236 -12.54 -10.63 -21.44
CA ALA A 236 -11.48 -11.18 -20.61
C ALA A 236 -11.72 -10.71 -19.18
N GLU A 237 -12.14 -11.63 -18.30
CA GLU A 237 -12.31 -11.32 -16.90
C GLU A 237 -10.93 -11.00 -16.32
N VAL A 238 -10.78 -9.80 -15.78
CA VAL A 238 -9.56 -9.34 -15.12
C VAL A 238 -9.85 -9.27 -13.64
N ALA A 239 -8.94 -9.81 -12.82
CA ALA A 239 -9.00 -9.61 -11.38
C ALA A 239 -8.98 -8.10 -11.08
N THR A 240 -10.00 -7.59 -10.39
CA THR A 240 -9.95 -6.21 -9.91
C THR A 240 -8.91 -6.11 -8.79
N GLU A 241 -7.78 -5.47 -9.06
CA GLU A 241 -6.76 -5.21 -8.04
C GLU A 241 -7.19 -4.02 -7.17
N VAL A 242 -6.90 -4.07 -5.87
CA VAL A 242 -7.08 -2.91 -5.00
C VAL A 242 -6.06 -1.86 -5.47
N PRO A 243 -6.47 -0.60 -5.71
CA PRO A 243 -5.54 0.39 -6.20
C PRO A 243 -4.45 0.65 -5.16
N GLU A 244 -3.28 1.04 -5.63
CA GLU A 244 -2.24 1.62 -4.79
C GLU A 244 -2.81 2.76 -3.95
N VAL A 245 -2.23 2.95 -2.76
CA VAL A 245 -2.58 4.09 -1.90
C VAL A 245 -2.36 5.38 -2.67
N TRP A 246 -3.33 6.29 -2.57
CA TRP A 246 -3.32 7.57 -3.23
C TRP A 246 -2.02 8.33 -2.91
N PRO A 247 -1.16 8.59 -3.91
CA PRO A 247 0.20 9.06 -3.65
C PRO A 247 0.27 10.57 -3.41
N ASP A 248 -0.72 11.35 -3.88
CA ASP A 248 -0.75 12.79 -3.72
C ASP A 248 -1.29 13.18 -2.33
N LEU A 249 -0.42 13.82 -1.56
CA LEU A 249 -0.71 14.25 -0.19
C LEU A 249 -1.37 15.64 -0.14
N ALA A 250 -1.28 16.43 -1.21
CA ALA A 250 -1.78 17.79 -1.29
C ALA A 250 -3.22 17.85 -1.85
N THR A 251 -3.52 17.00 -2.84
CA THR A 251 -4.83 16.98 -3.50
C THR A 251 -5.56 15.64 -3.37
N PRO A 252 -6.89 15.65 -3.13
CA PRO A 252 -7.68 14.43 -3.07
C PRO A 252 -7.86 13.81 -4.47
N PRO A 253 -8.16 12.50 -4.55
CA PRO A 253 -8.54 11.89 -5.82
C PRO A 253 -9.79 12.52 -6.42
N ALA A 254 -9.85 12.54 -7.75
CA ALA A 254 -11.07 12.91 -8.46
C ALA A 254 -12.20 11.89 -8.17
N PRO A 255 -13.46 12.32 -7.94
CA PRO A 255 -14.56 11.45 -7.49
C PRO A 255 -14.89 10.22 -8.36
N ALA A 256 -14.45 10.22 -9.61
CA ALA A 256 -14.74 9.14 -10.57
C ALA A 256 -13.63 8.08 -10.66
N ARG A 257 -12.55 8.19 -9.88
CA ARG A 257 -11.45 7.24 -9.90
C ARG A 257 -11.56 6.26 -8.73
N PRO A 258 -11.35 4.96 -8.96
CA PRO A 258 -11.07 4.05 -7.86
C PRO A 258 -9.85 4.59 -7.12
N SER A 259 -9.98 4.78 -5.82
CA SER A 259 -8.91 5.32 -4.98
C SER A 259 -8.82 4.52 -3.70
N ASN A 260 -7.60 4.35 -3.22
CA ASN A 260 -7.31 3.82 -1.90
C ASN A 260 -6.72 4.93 -1.05
N LEU A 261 -7.46 5.39 -0.05
CA LEU A 261 -7.12 6.58 0.73
C LEU A 261 -6.32 6.21 1.98
N PRO A 262 -5.33 7.02 2.37
CA PRO A 262 -4.71 6.85 3.68
C PRO A 262 -5.73 7.13 4.79
N VAL A 263 -5.50 6.52 5.95
CA VAL A 263 -6.31 6.75 7.15
C VAL A 263 -5.44 7.14 8.33
N ALA A 264 -6.04 7.71 9.37
CA ALA A 264 -5.31 8.09 10.57
C ALA A 264 -6.01 7.57 11.83
N TYR A 265 -5.21 7.21 12.82
CA TYR A 265 -5.60 6.62 14.09
C TYR A 265 -4.64 7.07 15.18
N VAL A 266 -5.11 7.13 16.42
CA VAL A 266 -4.17 7.20 17.55
C VAL A 266 -3.33 5.92 17.58
N TYR A 267 -2.03 6.01 17.83
CA TYR A 267 -1.08 4.90 17.65
C TYR A 267 -1.43 3.62 18.45
N ASP A 268 -2.08 3.77 19.60
CA ASP A 268 -2.50 2.66 20.47
C ASP A 268 -3.88 2.07 20.12
N SER A 269 -4.50 2.56 19.03
CA SER A 269 -5.82 2.13 18.57
C SER A 269 -5.84 0.65 18.17
N ARG A 270 -7.04 0.05 18.27
CA ARG A 270 -7.34 -1.30 17.79
C ARG A 270 -8.42 -1.23 16.72
N PRO A 271 -8.07 -0.77 15.50
CA PRO A 271 -9.06 -0.44 14.48
C PRO A 271 -9.84 -1.66 14.01
N TRP A 272 -10.98 -1.36 13.39
CA TRP A 272 -11.79 -2.31 12.64
C TRP A 272 -11.62 -2.07 11.15
N LEU A 273 -11.69 -3.15 10.37
CA LEU A 273 -11.70 -3.10 8.91
C LEU A 273 -12.85 -3.96 8.40
N THR A 274 -13.82 -3.32 7.75
CA THR A 274 -14.89 -4.00 7.04
C THR A 274 -14.55 -4.06 5.55
N LEU A 275 -14.41 -5.26 5.00
CA LEU A 275 -14.21 -5.49 3.58
C LEU A 275 -15.52 -5.92 2.94
N THR A 276 -15.88 -5.29 1.83
CA THR A 276 -16.91 -5.79 0.92
C THR A 276 -16.23 -6.70 -0.09
N VAL A 277 -16.71 -7.94 -0.21
CA VAL A 277 -16.21 -8.96 -1.13
C VAL A 277 -17.34 -9.35 -2.06
N ASP A 278 -17.12 -9.24 -3.36
CA ASP A 278 -18.02 -9.84 -4.34
C ASP A 278 -17.63 -11.30 -4.51
N THR A 279 -18.62 -12.18 -4.37
CA THR A 279 -18.47 -13.62 -4.51
C THR A 279 -19.48 -14.12 -5.52
N ARG A 280 -19.01 -14.79 -6.58
CA ARG A 280 -19.88 -15.51 -7.51
C ARG A 280 -19.58 -16.98 -7.44
N VAL A 281 -20.61 -17.72 -7.07
CA VAL A 281 -20.62 -19.17 -7.02
C VAL A 281 -21.76 -19.72 -7.88
N PRO A 282 -21.68 -20.98 -8.32
CA PRO A 282 -22.83 -21.69 -8.86
C PRO A 282 -24.05 -21.65 -7.91
N ASP A 283 -25.27 -21.59 -8.45
CA ASP A 283 -26.53 -21.34 -7.70
C ASP A 283 -26.83 -22.36 -6.58
N ASP A 284 -26.22 -23.53 -6.63
CA ASP A 284 -26.37 -24.69 -5.74
C ASP A 284 -25.13 -24.94 -4.86
N THR A 285 -24.16 -24.04 -4.89
CA THR A 285 -22.93 -24.13 -4.09
C THR A 285 -23.20 -23.79 -2.63
N ASP A 286 -22.91 -24.74 -1.74
CA ASP A 286 -22.87 -24.50 -0.31
C ASP A 286 -21.49 -24.00 0.12
N LEU A 287 -21.37 -22.71 0.41
CA LEU A 287 -20.16 -22.14 1.00
C LEU A 287 -20.14 -22.23 2.54
N SER A 288 -20.99 -23.02 3.20
CA SER A 288 -21.16 -22.99 4.66
C SER A 288 -19.89 -23.18 5.50
N THR A 289 -18.82 -23.74 4.93
CA THR A 289 -17.53 -24.04 5.57
C THR A 289 -16.39 -23.11 5.17
N TRP A 290 -16.69 -21.84 4.89
CA TRP A 290 -15.67 -20.85 4.55
C TRP A 290 -14.96 -20.24 5.77
N SER A 291 -13.75 -19.72 5.55
CA SER A 291 -13.06 -18.84 6.49
C SER A 291 -12.23 -17.79 5.76
N ALA A 292 -11.84 -16.72 6.46
CA ALA A 292 -10.97 -15.69 5.92
C ALA A 292 -9.88 -15.34 6.93
N SER A 293 -8.70 -15.01 6.43
CA SER A 293 -7.59 -14.51 7.24
C SER A 293 -6.98 -13.28 6.59
N LEU A 294 -6.59 -12.32 7.40
CA LEU A 294 -5.90 -11.10 7.00
C LEU A 294 -4.70 -10.90 7.91
N ASP A 295 -3.53 -10.65 7.33
CA ASP A 295 -2.25 -10.64 8.07
C ASP A 295 -2.26 -9.66 9.27
N GLY A 296 -2.15 -10.21 10.48
CA GLY A 296 -2.12 -9.43 11.71
C GLY A 296 -3.50 -8.97 12.22
N TRP A 297 -4.59 -9.46 11.64
CA TRP A 297 -5.97 -9.15 12.04
C TRP A 297 -6.76 -10.44 12.33
N THR A 298 -7.72 -10.33 13.26
CA THR A 298 -8.65 -11.40 13.59
C THR A 298 -9.99 -11.17 12.90
N LEU A 299 -10.49 -12.19 12.20
CA LEU A 299 -11.84 -12.18 11.63
C LEU A 299 -12.86 -12.20 12.78
N SER A 300 -13.55 -11.09 13.00
CA SER A 300 -14.57 -10.96 14.06
C SER A 300 -15.92 -11.48 13.60
N SER A 301 -16.27 -11.24 12.35
CA SER A 301 -17.47 -11.77 11.70
C SER A 301 -17.30 -11.70 10.19
N GLY A 302 -18.13 -12.43 9.47
CA GLY A 302 -18.27 -12.24 8.04
C GLY A 302 -19.31 -13.18 7.48
N ASP A 303 -19.60 -13.00 6.21
CA ASP A 303 -20.46 -13.87 5.42
C ASP A 303 -20.17 -13.61 3.94
N LEU A 304 -19.67 -14.62 3.24
CA LEU A 304 -19.38 -14.53 1.80
C LEU A 304 -20.66 -14.40 0.96
N ALA A 305 -21.81 -14.87 1.45
CA ALA A 305 -23.08 -14.77 0.73
C ALA A 305 -23.62 -13.33 0.72
N THR A 306 -23.44 -12.60 1.84
CA THR A 306 -23.70 -11.15 1.88
C THR A 306 -22.51 -10.31 1.44
N GLY A 307 -21.35 -10.93 1.21
CA GLY A 307 -20.16 -10.27 0.70
C GLY A 307 -19.52 -9.30 1.70
N THR A 308 -19.58 -9.58 2.99
CA THR A 308 -19.03 -8.69 4.02
C THR A 308 -18.12 -9.45 4.97
N LEU A 309 -16.89 -8.98 5.16
CA LEU A 309 -15.93 -9.51 6.12
C LEU A 309 -15.53 -8.41 7.10
N VAL A 310 -15.52 -8.69 8.39
CA VAL A 310 -15.19 -7.72 9.44
C VAL A 310 -14.00 -8.22 10.24
N PHE A 311 -12.90 -7.49 10.15
CA PHE A 311 -11.65 -7.76 10.84
C PHE A 311 -11.43 -6.77 11.97
N ARG A 312 -10.77 -7.24 13.03
CA ARG A 312 -10.32 -6.43 14.17
C ARG A 312 -8.83 -6.60 14.38
N LYS A 313 -8.13 -5.50 14.64
CA LYS A 313 -6.74 -5.55 15.14
C LYS A 313 -6.77 -5.85 16.64
N ASP A 314 -6.13 -6.93 17.08
CA ASP A 314 -6.09 -7.29 18.50
C ASP A 314 -5.02 -6.51 19.28
N GLU A 315 -3.92 -6.21 18.61
CA GLU A 315 -2.79 -5.47 19.13
C GLU A 315 -2.93 -3.98 18.80
N ALA A 316 -2.17 -3.15 19.53
CA ALA A 316 -2.02 -1.75 19.18
C ALA A 316 -1.54 -1.62 17.73
N LEU A 317 -1.97 -0.56 17.05
CA LEU A 317 -1.62 -0.29 15.68
C LEU A 317 -0.10 -0.10 15.52
N ALA A 318 0.52 0.63 16.45
CA ALA A 318 1.97 0.85 16.53
C ALA A 318 2.42 1.01 17.99
N ASP A 319 3.73 1.00 18.22
CA ASP A 319 4.33 1.28 19.55
C ASP A 319 4.44 2.79 19.85
N GLY A 320 4.27 3.65 18.84
CA GLY A 320 4.36 5.10 18.95
C GLY A 320 3.89 5.79 17.66
N PRO A 321 3.96 7.14 17.58
CA PRO A 321 3.56 7.87 16.39
C PRO A 321 4.46 7.54 15.19
N THR A 322 3.86 7.16 14.06
CA THR A 322 4.61 6.71 12.87
C THR A 322 3.71 6.67 11.62
N VAL A 323 4.30 6.37 10.46
CA VAL A 323 3.58 6.03 9.23
C VAL A 323 3.72 4.53 8.97
N LEU A 324 2.59 3.82 8.99
CA LEU A 324 2.54 2.40 8.66
C LEU A 324 2.15 2.22 7.20
N GLU A 325 2.98 1.56 6.42
CA GLU A 325 2.73 1.26 5.01
C GLU A 325 3.08 -0.19 4.70
N GLY A 326 2.37 -0.77 3.75
CA GLY A 326 2.64 -2.11 3.27
C GLY A 326 1.45 -2.73 2.59
N ASP A 327 1.46 -4.06 2.55
CA ASP A 327 0.49 -4.89 1.87
C ASP A 327 -0.11 -5.88 2.85
N TRP A 328 -1.43 -5.86 3.03
CA TRP A 328 -2.09 -6.98 3.69
C TRP A 328 -2.45 -8.06 2.69
N LYS A 329 -2.27 -9.31 3.09
CA LYS A 329 -2.70 -10.47 2.32
C LYS A 329 -4.04 -10.98 2.87
N LEU A 330 -5.13 -10.72 2.13
CA LEU A 330 -6.41 -11.39 2.38
C LEU A 330 -6.37 -12.77 1.76
N SER A 331 -6.61 -13.80 2.57
CA SER A 331 -6.77 -15.18 2.10
C SER A 331 -8.19 -15.65 2.41
N LEU A 332 -8.90 -16.16 1.40
CA LEU A 332 -10.18 -16.82 1.57
C LEU A 332 -9.97 -18.34 1.46
N LEU A 333 -10.59 -19.08 2.37
CA LEU A 333 -10.51 -20.53 2.41
C LEU A 333 -11.90 -21.16 2.41
N VAL A 334 -12.03 -22.31 1.77
CA VAL A 334 -13.25 -23.16 1.78
C VAL A 334 -12.82 -24.56 2.19
N ASP A 335 -13.50 -25.15 3.18
CA ASP A 335 -13.12 -26.44 3.76
C ASP A 335 -11.68 -26.51 4.31
N GLY A 336 -11.09 -25.35 4.63
CA GLY A 336 -9.71 -25.22 5.08
C GLY A 336 -8.68 -25.07 3.95
N ASP A 337 -9.12 -25.13 2.69
CA ASP A 337 -8.27 -24.99 1.52
C ASP A 337 -8.27 -23.56 0.98
N LEU A 338 -7.10 -23.06 0.58
CA LEU A 338 -6.95 -21.71 0.02
C LEU A 338 -7.70 -21.58 -1.31
N LEU A 339 -8.79 -20.81 -1.30
CA LEU A 339 -9.58 -20.47 -2.48
C LEU A 339 -9.00 -19.30 -3.25
N SER A 340 -8.61 -18.24 -2.54
CA SER A 340 -8.06 -17.04 -3.19
C SER A 340 -7.15 -16.25 -2.27
N THR A 341 -6.28 -15.46 -2.89
CA THR A 341 -5.43 -14.49 -2.23
C THR A 341 -5.55 -13.15 -2.93
N GLN A 342 -5.69 -12.08 -2.14
CA GLN A 342 -5.67 -10.71 -2.65
C GLN A 342 -4.77 -9.82 -1.78
N VAL A 343 -4.00 -8.95 -2.43
CA VAL A 343 -3.19 -7.94 -1.79
C VAL A 343 -4.02 -6.66 -1.62
N ILE A 344 -3.93 -6.05 -0.44
CA ILE A 344 -4.58 -4.80 -0.08
C ILE A 344 -3.48 -3.83 0.39
N PRO A 345 -3.00 -2.92 -0.47
CA PRO A 345 -2.07 -1.88 -0.07
C PRO A 345 -2.68 -0.98 1.00
N TYR A 346 -1.89 -0.51 1.95
CA TYR A 346 -2.35 0.40 3.00
C TYR A 346 -1.33 1.48 3.36
N ARG A 347 -1.86 2.61 3.84
CA ARG A 347 -1.11 3.67 4.55
C ARG A 347 -1.95 4.13 5.73
N ILE A 348 -1.37 4.04 6.92
CA ILE A 348 -2.00 4.49 8.15
C ILE A 348 -1.07 5.46 8.88
N TYR A 349 -1.58 6.64 9.18
CA TYR A 349 -0.93 7.63 10.03
C TYR A 349 -1.28 7.34 11.50
N ALA A 350 -0.33 6.82 12.26
CA ALA A 350 -0.46 6.60 13.69
C ALA A 350 -0.04 7.88 14.42
N THR A 351 -0.99 8.59 15.03
CA THR A 351 -0.78 9.88 15.71
C THR A 351 -0.79 9.75 17.23
N MET A 352 -0.42 10.82 17.94
CA MET A 352 -0.52 10.88 19.40
C MET A 352 -1.96 11.03 19.90
N GLY A 353 -2.82 11.68 19.11
CA GLY A 353 -4.18 11.98 19.52
C GLY A 353 -5.02 12.60 18.40
N GLN A 354 -6.21 13.05 18.77
CA GLN A 354 -7.02 13.96 17.95
C GLN A 354 -6.35 15.33 17.87
N PRO A 355 -6.50 16.10 16.77
CA PRO A 355 -5.96 17.43 16.66
C PRO A 355 -6.35 18.31 17.84
N THR A 356 -5.36 18.93 18.48
CA THR A 356 -5.52 19.75 19.67
C THR A 356 -5.65 21.22 19.31
N PHE A 357 -6.29 21.63 18.22
CA PHE A 357 -6.54 23.07 18.03
C PHE A 357 -7.70 23.56 18.93
N HIS A 358 -7.94 24.88 18.97
CA HIS A 358 -9.10 25.44 19.69
C HIS A 358 -10.45 25.10 19.05
N THR A 359 -10.43 24.74 17.77
CA THR A 359 -11.59 24.28 17.01
C THR A 359 -11.22 22.99 16.30
N THR A 360 -12.20 22.12 16.09
CA THR A 360 -12.07 20.88 15.33
C THR A 360 -12.55 21.04 13.88
N GLU A 361 -12.91 22.26 13.49
CA GLU A 361 -13.29 22.60 12.13
C GLU A 361 -12.06 22.90 11.28
N SER A 362 -12.18 22.65 9.99
CA SER A 362 -11.23 23.15 9.01
C SER A 362 -10.88 24.64 9.20
N PRO A 363 -9.62 25.04 9.00
CA PRO A 363 -8.48 24.19 8.57
C PRO A 363 -7.82 23.36 9.68
N HIS A 364 -8.36 23.35 10.90
CA HIS A 364 -7.70 22.87 12.12
C HIS A 364 -7.84 21.36 12.36
N MET A 365 -7.77 20.58 11.29
CA MET A 365 -7.78 19.12 11.30
C MET A 365 -6.40 18.60 10.86
N LEU A 366 -6.16 17.29 11.00
CA LEU A 366 -4.90 16.69 10.55
C LEU A 366 -4.83 16.71 9.02
N TRP A 367 -3.82 17.38 8.47
CA TRP A 367 -3.61 17.41 7.02
C TRP A 367 -2.74 16.23 6.58
N THR A 368 -3.10 15.55 5.50
CA THR A 368 -2.37 14.39 4.97
C THR A 368 -0.89 14.69 4.71
N ALA A 369 -0.58 15.82 4.06
CA ALA A 369 0.80 16.22 3.79
C ALA A 369 1.57 16.61 5.05
N ALA A 370 0.89 17.16 6.05
CA ALA A 370 1.53 17.50 7.31
C ALA A 370 1.82 16.23 8.15
N ALA A 371 0.85 15.30 8.18
CA ALA A 371 0.96 14.02 8.87
C ALA A 371 2.13 13.20 8.33
N ASP A 372 2.22 13.00 7.00
CA ASP A 372 3.23 12.13 6.40
C ASP A 372 4.66 12.61 6.72
N GLY A 373 4.95 13.90 6.52
CA GLY A 373 6.28 14.45 6.81
C GLY A 373 6.64 14.41 8.29
N ALA A 374 5.73 14.86 9.15
CA ALA A 374 6.02 14.96 10.59
C ALA A 374 6.10 13.58 11.26
N LEU A 375 5.22 12.64 10.93
CA LEU A 375 5.24 11.30 11.52
C LEU A 375 6.46 10.49 11.11
N ARG A 376 6.96 10.67 9.88
CA ARG A 376 8.24 10.06 9.46
C ARG A 376 9.43 10.65 10.21
N ALA A 377 9.40 11.96 10.49
CA ALA A 377 10.47 12.64 11.21
C ALA A 377 10.55 12.21 12.69
N ILE A 378 9.42 11.86 13.30
CA ILE A 378 9.35 11.41 14.70
C ILE A 378 9.23 9.88 14.84
N ASP A 379 9.47 9.12 13.78
CA ASP A 379 9.35 7.66 13.82
C ASP A 379 10.31 7.05 14.87
N GLY A 380 9.78 6.13 15.67
CA GLY A 380 10.51 5.49 16.76
C GLY A 380 10.73 6.36 18.01
N VAL A 381 10.18 7.58 18.05
CA VAL A 381 10.18 8.43 19.25
C VAL A 381 9.23 7.85 20.31
N GLU A 382 9.63 7.94 21.58
CA GLU A 382 8.79 7.55 22.71
C GLU A 382 7.46 8.33 22.67
N PRO A 383 6.29 7.67 22.81
CA PRO A 383 4.98 8.32 22.67
C PRO A 383 4.62 9.15 23.91
N THR A 384 5.38 10.21 24.15
CA THR A 384 5.12 11.26 25.14
C THR A 384 5.15 12.62 24.47
N ASP A 385 4.36 13.57 24.98
CA ASP A 385 4.30 14.93 24.42
C ASP A 385 5.70 15.56 24.33
N ALA A 386 6.51 15.47 25.39
CA ALA A 386 7.85 16.05 25.42
C ALA A 386 8.78 15.46 24.35
N ALA A 387 8.86 14.13 24.24
CA ALA A 387 9.74 13.49 23.27
C ALA A 387 9.33 13.80 21.82
N VAL A 388 8.02 13.82 21.54
CA VAL A 388 7.50 14.20 20.22
C VAL A 388 7.81 15.67 19.89
N LEU A 389 7.63 16.58 20.85
CA LEU A 389 7.95 18.00 20.66
C LEU A 389 9.45 18.22 20.45
N ASP A 390 10.30 17.51 21.21
CA ASP A 390 11.75 17.57 21.04
C ASP A 390 12.15 17.16 19.62
N ALA A 391 11.63 16.03 19.14
CA ALA A 391 11.90 15.54 17.79
C ALA A 391 11.36 16.48 16.70
N LEU A 392 10.17 17.06 16.88
CA LEU A 392 9.63 18.05 15.94
C LEU A 392 10.49 19.32 15.88
N VAL A 393 10.98 19.82 17.02
CA VAL A 393 11.88 20.97 17.07
C VAL A 393 13.17 20.69 16.29
N GLU A 394 13.80 19.55 16.57
CA GLU A 394 15.04 19.16 15.90
C GLU A 394 14.83 19.00 14.39
N TRP A 395 13.76 18.33 13.97
CA TRP A 395 13.43 18.18 12.56
C TRP A 395 13.22 19.53 11.86
N VAL A 396 12.44 20.43 12.47
CA VAL A 396 12.21 21.77 11.92
C VAL A 396 13.51 22.56 11.85
N TYR A 397 14.34 22.50 12.89
CA TYR A 397 15.59 23.24 13.00
C TYR A 397 16.68 22.72 12.03
N THR A 398 16.80 21.41 11.85
CA THR A 398 17.93 20.79 11.16
C THR A 398 17.62 20.27 9.76
N GLU A 399 16.40 19.80 9.49
CA GLU A 399 16.12 19.02 8.28
C GLU A 399 15.22 19.73 7.26
N LEU A 400 14.37 20.67 7.69
CA LEU A 400 13.43 21.36 6.79
C LEU A 400 14.06 22.37 5.84
N GLY A 401 15.38 22.55 5.89
CA GLY A 401 16.15 23.42 5.00
C GLY A 401 15.76 24.90 5.09
N LEU A 402 15.32 25.33 6.27
CA LEU A 402 14.89 26.70 6.57
C LEU A 402 16.08 27.61 6.85
N VAL A 403 15.91 28.91 6.60
CA VAL A 403 16.95 29.92 6.85
C VAL A 403 16.35 31.15 7.53
N TYR A 404 16.96 31.58 8.61
CA TYR A 404 16.50 32.74 9.37
C TYR A 404 16.62 34.07 8.57
N ASP A 405 15.59 34.92 8.65
CA ASP A 405 15.64 36.29 8.09
C ASP A 405 16.53 37.21 8.92
N THR A 406 17.81 37.28 8.55
CA THR A 406 18.80 38.18 9.14
C THR A 406 18.71 39.63 8.64
N ARG A 407 17.77 39.96 7.73
CA ARG A 407 17.67 41.32 7.17
C ARG A 407 16.67 42.19 7.91
N SER A 408 15.49 41.65 8.18
CA SER A 408 14.39 42.41 8.78
C SER A 408 13.71 41.73 9.96
N GLY A 409 13.96 40.43 10.18
CA GLY A 409 13.25 39.63 11.17
C GLY A 409 11.75 39.54 10.92
N ALA A 410 11.30 39.69 9.67
CA ALA A 410 9.89 39.69 9.31
C ALA A 410 9.38 38.26 9.09
N SER A 411 8.17 37.95 9.56
CA SER A 411 7.55 36.65 9.32
C SER A 411 7.15 36.48 7.85
N PHE A 412 7.41 35.31 7.30
CA PHE A 412 7.08 34.93 5.93
C PHE A 412 5.76 34.15 5.88
N TYR A 413 5.44 33.35 6.88
CA TYR A 413 4.26 32.49 6.90
C TYR A 413 3.31 32.81 8.05
N ALA A 414 3.85 33.35 9.14
CA ALA A 414 3.10 33.75 10.32
C ALA A 414 2.60 35.18 10.24
N SER A 415 1.51 35.45 10.93
CA SER A 415 1.00 36.79 11.18
C SER A 415 0.24 36.83 12.50
N TYR A 416 0.21 38.00 13.12
CA TYR A 416 -0.46 38.24 14.38
C TYR A 416 -1.24 39.56 14.29
N SER A 417 -2.43 39.60 14.90
CA SER A 417 -3.28 40.79 14.95
C SER A 417 -3.22 41.38 16.35
N GLY A 418 -2.18 42.17 16.62
CA GLY A 418 -1.77 42.46 17.99
C GLY A 418 -1.08 41.26 18.64
N TRP A 419 -0.95 41.26 19.95
CA TRP A 419 -0.24 40.21 20.66
C TRP A 419 -1.15 39.06 21.16
N ASP A 420 -2.47 39.14 20.91
CA ASP A 420 -3.48 38.21 21.44
C ASP A 420 -3.58 36.85 20.70
N GLY A 421 -2.60 36.51 19.85
CA GLY A 421 -2.49 35.19 19.23
C GLY A 421 -1.90 35.19 17.82
N GLY A 422 -1.14 34.13 17.52
CA GLY A 422 -0.54 33.88 16.21
C GLY A 422 -1.50 33.24 15.21
N SER A 423 -1.12 33.31 13.95
CA SER A 423 -1.70 32.51 12.87
C SER A 423 -0.67 32.22 11.80
N ILE A 424 -0.74 31.06 11.17
CA ILE A 424 0.19 30.63 10.12
C ILE A 424 -0.56 30.28 8.84
N ASN A 425 -0.05 30.78 7.70
CA ASN A 425 -0.41 30.30 6.37
C ASN A 425 0.32 28.98 6.11
N PHE A 426 -0.22 27.90 6.68
CA PHE A 426 0.47 26.60 6.70
C PHE A 426 0.47 25.92 5.34
N SER A 427 -0.59 26.10 4.53
CA SER A 427 -0.61 25.63 3.13
C SER A 427 0.50 26.29 2.33
N GLY A 428 0.62 27.62 2.43
CA GLY A 428 1.71 28.35 1.79
C GLY A 428 3.10 27.92 2.24
N PHE A 429 3.25 27.46 3.50
CA PHE A 429 4.49 26.89 4.01
C PHE A 429 4.78 25.52 3.40
N LEU A 430 3.81 24.60 3.38
CA LEU A 430 3.95 23.29 2.74
C LEU A 430 4.33 23.43 1.26
N ASP A 431 3.72 24.39 0.56
CA ASP A 431 4.02 24.70 -0.85
C ASP A 431 5.30 25.51 -1.07
N ARG A 432 5.95 25.96 0.01
CA ARG A 432 7.11 26.85 -0.04
C ARG A 432 6.86 28.11 -0.89
N SER A 433 5.64 28.63 -0.86
CA SER A 433 5.17 29.76 -1.69
C SER A 433 5.94 31.08 -1.50
N ARG A 434 6.69 31.22 -0.40
CA ARG A 434 7.53 32.38 -0.07
C ARG A 434 9.01 31.98 0.14
N GLY A 435 9.39 30.78 -0.29
CA GLY A 435 10.74 30.22 -0.18
C GLY A 435 11.01 29.57 1.18
N ASN A 436 12.29 29.45 1.53
CA ASN A 436 12.75 28.81 2.77
C ASN A 436 13.09 29.81 3.89
N THR A 437 12.84 31.09 3.66
CA THR A 437 13.13 32.12 4.65
C THR A 437 12.05 32.14 5.73
N VAL A 438 12.46 32.17 6.99
CA VAL A 438 11.60 32.15 8.17
C VAL A 438 12.07 33.12 9.24
N ASN A 439 11.19 33.51 10.16
CA ASN A 439 11.54 34.15 11.43
C ASN A 439 11.03 33.32 12.63
N CYS A 440 11.22 33.83 13.85
CA CYS A 440 10.78 33.18 15.08
C CYS A 440 9.28 32.85 15.11
N SER A 441 8.41 33.74 14.61
CA SER A 441 6.97 33.49 14.56
C SER A 441 6.60 32.42 13.53
N ASP A 442 7.36 32.32 12.43
CA ASP A 442 7.18 31.24 11.46
C ASP A 442 7.52 29.90 12.11
N CYS A 443 8.71 29.78 12.72
CA CYS A 443 9.16 28.55 13.37
C CYS A 443 8.19 28.11 14.48
N ALA A 444 7.81 29.02 15.39
CA ALA A 444 6.84 28.71 16.44
C ALA A 444 5.46 28.32 15.86
N GLY A 445 5.04 28.96 14.76
CA GLY A 445 3.81 28.60 14.06
C GLY A 445 3.87 27.23 13.37
N ILE A 446 5.02 26.87 12.78
CA ILE A 446 5.26 25.59 12.10
C ILE A 446 5.25 24.45 13.11
N VAL A 447 6.06 24.53 14.18
CA VAL A 447 6.11 23.51 15.24
C VAL A 447 4.74 23.36 15.89
N GLY A 448 4.10 24.49 16.22
CA GLY A 448 2.75 24.50 16.78
C GLY A 448 1.72 23.85 15.85
N ALA A 449 1.77 24.09 14.54
CA ALA A 449 0.83 23.49 13.60
C ALA A 449 1.03 21.96 13.52
N TYR A 450 2.27 21.49 13.38
CA TYR A 450 2.57 20.05 13.35
C TYR A 450 2.15 19.36 14.65
N ALA A 451 2.61 19.86 15.80
CA ALA A 451 2.30 19.26 17.11
C ALA A 451 0.79 19.17 17.33
N ASN A 452 0.06 20.27 17.13
CA ASN A 452 -1.38 20.28 17.36
C ASN A 452 -2.15 19.42 16.34
N MET A 453 -1.68 19.27 15.10
CA MET A 453 -2.28 18.32 14.15
C MET A 453 -2.10 16.87 14.60
N LEU A 454 -0.94 16.51 15.15
CA LEU A 454 -0.65 15.16 15.64
C LEU A 454 -1.30 14.83 16.99
N GLY A 455 -1.95 15.82 17.61
CA GLY A 455 -2.65 15.68 18.88
C GLY A 455 -1.80 15.98 20.11
N VAL A 456 -0.64 16.62 19.92
CA VAL A 456 0.21 17.09 21.02
C VAL A 456 -0.08 18.58 21.28
N PRO A 457 -0.61 18.94 22.46
CA PRO A 457 -0.98 20.31 22.76
C PRO A 457 0.26 21.20 22.84
N LEU A 458 0.33 22.21 21.98
CA LEU A 458 1.42 23.18 22.00
C LEU A 458 0.89 24.60 21.80
N ASN A 459 1.17 25.46 22.76
CA ASN A 459 0.82 26.86 22.73
C ASN A 459 1.94 27.69 22.11
N TYR A 460 1.53 28.80 21.51
CA TYR A 460 2.39 29.82 20.94
C TYR A 460 2.61 30.90 22.00
N SER A 461 3.87 31.21 22.34
CA SER A 461 4.26 32.21 23.34
C SER A 461 5.19 33.26 22.72
N ILE A 462 5.16 34.50 23.24
CA ILE A 462 5.96 35.62 22.74
C ILE A 462 6.73 36.25 23.89
N ILE A 463 8.04 36.31 23.77
CA ILE A 463 8.93 37.06 24.65
C ILE A 463 9.00 38.50 24.14
N LEU A 464 8.69 39.49 24.99
CA LEU A 464 8.74 40.91 24.63
C LEU A 464 9.84 41.65 25.41
N SER A 465 9.84 42.99 25.28
CA SER A 465 10.57 43.94 26.14
C SER A 465 11.98 44.38 25.70
N ASN A 466 12.33 44.27 24.40
CA ASN A 466 13.59 44.77 23.81
C ASN A 466 14.84 44.42 24.64
N TYR A 467 15.43 43.27 24.35
CA TYR A 467 16.59 42.77 25.07
C TYR A 467 17.78 42.52 24.12
N GLN A 468 18.98 42.54 24.68
CA GLN A 468 20.20 42.14 23.97
C GLN A 468 20.44 40.66 24.11
N LEU A 469 20.99 40.05 23.05
CA LEU A 469 21.23 38.62 22.99
C LEU A 469 22.61 38.25 23.54
N ASN A 470 22.64 37.09 24.18
CA ASN A 470 23.83 36.24 24.28
C ASN A 470 24.17 35.64 22.90
N GLU A 471 25.17 34.77 22.79
CA GLU A 471 25.46 34.11 21.51
C GLU A 471 24.36 33.08 21.19
N ILE A 472 23.79 33.20 19.99
CA ILE A 472 22.78 32.27 19.48
C ILE A 472 23.15 31.81 18.08
N LYS A 473 22.66 30.64 17.69
CA LYS A 473 22.80 30.11 16.33
C LYS A 473 21.43 29.96 15.70
N ALA A 474 21.06 30.90 14.84
CA ALA A 474 19.77 30.88 14.18
C ALA A 474 19.67 29.74 13.15
N ILE A 475 18.45 29.27 12.91
CA ILE A 475 18.15 28.21 11.96
C ILE A 475 18.75 28.49 10.57
N GLY A 476 19.46 27.50 10.02
CA GLY A 476 20.16 27.59 8.74
C GLY A 476 21.40 28.51 8.73
N ILE A 477 21.89 28.94 9.89
CA ILE A 477 23.12 29.72 10.05
C ILE A 477 24.16 28.87 10.80
N ASP A 478 25.37 28.77 10.27
CA ASP A 478 26.41 27.89 10.83
C ASP A 478 27.17 28.50 12.03
N GLU A 479 27.18 29.83 12.15
CA GLU A 479 27.96 30.56 13.15
C GLU A 479 27.10 31.11 14.28
N PHE A 480 27.61 31.01 15.51
CA PHE A 480 27.06 31.72 16.65
C PHE A 480 27.28 33.22 16.52
N THR A 481 26.28 34.01 16.92
CA THR A 481 26.38 35.47 16.94
C THR A 481 25.44 36.08 17.98
N SER A 482 25.86 37.18 18.60
CA SER A 482 24.96 38.03 19.39
C SER A 482 24.22 39.08 18.53
N CYS A 483 24.50 39.15 17.22
CA CYS A 483 24.03 40.19 16.33
C CYS A 483 23.43 39.64 15.01
N PRO A 484 22.31 38.89 15.08
CA PRO A 484 21.74 38.20 13.92
C PRO A 484 21.27 39.15 12.81
N PHE A 485 21.02 40.43 13.09
CA PHE A 485 20.65 41.44 12.07
C PHE A 485 21.82 42.39 11.70
N GLY A 486 23.06 41.93 11.90
CA GLY A 486 24.27 42.69 11.65
C GLY A 486 24.68 43.61 12.82
N PRO A 487 25.72 44.44 12.65
CA PRO A 487 26.43 45.09 13.77
C PRO A 487 25.61 46.01 14.69
N GLY A 488 24.42 46.42 14.26
CA GLY A 488 23.49 47.24 15.07
C GLY A 488 22.27 46.48 15.60
N GLY A 489 22.11 45.21 15.23
CA GLY A 489 20.93 44.39 15.52
C GLY A 489 21.26 43.24 16.47
N CYS A 490 21.78 43.59 17.66
CA CYS A 490 22.24 42.63 18.67
C CYS A 490 21.21 42.29 19.74
N GLY A 491 19.95 42.21 19.32
CA GLY A 491 18.81 42.15 20.22
C GLY A 491 17.52 41.79 19.49
N PHE A 492 16.56 41.29 20.24
CA PHE A 492 15.20 41.07 19.78
C PHE A 492 14.25 42.09 20.40
N SER A 493 13.39 42.67 19.58
CA SER A 493 12.25 43.45 20.06
C SER A 493 11.12 42.55 20.56
N TYR A 494 11.02 41.37 19.96
CA TYR A 494 10.23 40.24 20.42
C TYR A 494 10.84 38.93 19.87
N HIS A 495 10.51 37.81 20.50
CA HIS A 495 10.86 36.48 20.00
C HIS A 495 9.71 35.51 20.27
N ALA A 496 9.30 34.75 19.28
CA ALA A 496 8.21 33.79 19.43
C ALA A 496 8.78 32.39 19.67
N VAL A 497 8.19 31.68 20.62
CA VAL A 497 8.56 30.33 21.05
C VAL A 497 7.30 29.50 21.25
N THR A 498 7.47 28.23 21.63
CA THR A 498 6.35 27.35 21.97
C THR A 498 6.50 26.75 23.36
N THR A 499 5.37 26.45 23.99
CA THR A 499 5.28 25.88 25.36
C THR A 499 3.98 25.10 25.49
N ASN A 500 3.94 24.08 26.35
CA ASN A 500 2.71 23.35 26.67
C ASN A 500 2.25 23.54 28.13
N ASP A 501 2.95 24.35 28.92
CA ASP A 501 2.83 24.42 30.38
C ASP A 501 3.07 25.83 30.94
N GLU A 502 2.46 26.84 30.32
CA GLU A 502 2.55 28.23 30.79
C GLU A 502 3.98 28.81 30.78
N SER A 503 4.77 28.44 29.78
CA SER A 503 6.19 28.83 29.61
C SER A 503 7.14 28.27 30.67
N ALA A 504 6.72 27.28 31.46
CA ALA A 504 7.65 26.58 32.35
C ALA A 504 8.65 25.73 31.57
N THR A 505 8.24 25.20 30.41
CA THR A 505 9.07 24.48 29.46
C THR A 505 8.97 25.11 28.06
N ILE A 506 10.12 25.28 27.41
CA ILE A 506 10.24 25.93 26.10
C ILE A 506 10.75 24.96 25.04
N TRP A 507 10.07 25.02 23.89
CA TRP A 507 10.47 24.45 22.62
C TRP A 507 10.66 25.57 21.61
N ASP A 508 11.85 25.66 21.03
CA ASP A 508 12.16 26.68 20.02
C ASP A 508 12.96 26.10 18.85
N ALA A 509 12.34 26.06 17.67
CA ALA A 509 12.99 25.64 16.43
C ALA A 509 13.63 26.80 15.65
N THR A 510 13.70 28.00 16.23
CA THR A 510 14.27 29.17 15.56
C THR A 510 15.78 29.27 15.74
N LEU A 511 16.28 28.87 16.91
CA LEU A 511 17.66 29.05 17.31
C LEU A 511 18.14 27.90 18.18
N ALA A 512 19.44 27.68 18.18
CA ALA A 512 20.15 27.00 19.25
C ALA A 512 20.78 28.05 20.18
N LEU A 513 20.81 27.72 21.46
CA LEU A 513 21.44 28.52 22.50
C LEU A 513 22.89 28.05 22.70
N ASP A 514 23.66 28.87 23.39
CA ASP A 514 24.93 28.43 23.95
C ASP A 514 24.69 27.54 25.17
N GLY A 515 25.09 26.28 25.06
CA GLY A 515 24.90 25.21 26.03
C GLY A 515 25.93 25.17 27.14
N ASP A 516 26.98 25.98 27.08
CA ASP A 516 28.06 25.99 28.07
C ASP A 516 27.69 26.78 29.35
N ASP A 517 28.67 27.00 30.24
CA ASP A 517 28.51 27.71 31.52
C ASP A 517 28.63 29.26 31.38
N ASP A 518 28.99 29.81 30.21
CA ASP A 518 29.17 31.24 29.93
C ASP A 518 28.55 31.66 28.58
N PRO A 519 27.20 31.64 28.46
CA PRO A 519 26.50 31.86 27.18
C PRO A 519 26.74 33.25 26.53
N GLY A 520 27.39 34.16 27.26
CA GLY A 520 27.74 35.49 26.77
C GLY A 520 29.10 35.57 26.06
N SER A 521 29.89 34.48 26.03
CA SER A 521 31.28 34.50 25.57
C SER A 521 31.71 33.22 24.85
N ALA A 522 32.26 33.36 23.64
CA ALA A 522 32.93 32.26 22.96
C ALA A 522 34.01 31.54 23.81
N PRO A 523 34.20 30.22 23.62
CA PRO A 523 33.56 29.37 22.60
C PRO A 523 32.17 28.85 23.01
N SER A 524 31.21 28.88 22.09
CA SER A 524 29.86 28.35 22.34
C SER A 524 29.72 26.85 22.06
N GLU A 525 28.86 26.18 22.85
CA GLU A 525 28.39 24.81 22.62
C GLU A 525 26.95 24.81 22.10
N GLU A 526 26.64 24.00 21.09
CA GLU A 526 25.29 24.01 20.51
C GLU A 526 24.28 23.28 21.43
N LEU A 527 23.26 24.02 21.87
CA LEU A 527 22.11 23.48 22.58
C LEU A 527 20.82 23.75 21.79
N ILE A 528 20.27 22.71 21.17
CA ILE A 528 18.93 22.78 20.55
C ILE A 528 17.90 22.91 21.68
N VAL A 529 16.92 23.80 21.49
CA VAL A 529 15.94 24.16 22.53
C VAL A 529 14.81 23.13 22.57
N GLN A 530 15.11 22.00 23.20
CA GLN A 530 14.23 20.85 23.41
C GLN A 530 13.92 20.72 24.90
N SER A 531 12.67 20.94 25.31
CA SER A 531 12.23 20.79 26.70
C SER A 531 13.07 21.55 27.74
N ILE A 532 13.51 22.77 27.43
CA ILE A 532 14.34 23.55 28.36
C ILE A 532 13.46 24.31 29.37
N ASP A 533 13.93 24.49 30.60
CA ASP A 533 13.23 25.29 31.60
C ASP A 533 13.12 26.76 31.13
N GLY A 534 11.96 27.39 31.37
CA GLY A 534 11.67 28.74 30.90
C GLY A 534 12.59 29.82 31.46
N ASP A 535 13.00 29.72 32.72
CA ASP A 535 13.94 30.68 33.31
C ASP A 535 15.36 30.43 32.76
N GLU A 536 15.77 29.16 32.64
CA GLU A 536 17.05 28.80 32.01
C GLU A 536 17.13 29.30 30.56
N TYR A 537 16.05 29.17 29.79
CA TYR A 537 15.97 29.68 28.43
C TYR A 537 16.23 31.19 28.36
N LEU A 538 15.60 31.97 29.25
CA LEU A 538 15.80 33.43 29.28
C LEU A 538 17.22 33.78 29.71
N ASP A 539 17.78 33.10 30.72
CA ASP A 539 19.14 33.33 31.20
C ASP A 539 20.18 33.06 30.09
N ARG A 540 19.98 32.00 29.31
CA ARG A 540 20.84 31.68 28.16
C ARG A 540 20.62 32.61 26.97
N LEU A 541 19.40 33.08 26.71
CA LEU A 541 19.08 33.96 25.59
C LEU A 541 19.49 35.42 25.82
N VAL A 542 19.30 35.93 27.04
CA VAL A 542 19.28 37.37 27.34
C VAL A 542 20.57 37.82 28.01
N ARG A 543 21.36 38.63 27.31
CA ARG A 543 22.56 39.26 27.88
C ARG A 543 22.23 40.44 28.79
N SER A 544 21.29 41.28 28.36
CA SER A 544 20.86 42.47 29.12
C SER A 544 19.51 42.99 28.64
N GLY A 545 18.82 43.71 29.52
CA GLY A 545 17.46 44.21 29.29
C GLY A 545 16.46 43.49 30.18
N SER A 546 15.18 43.61 29.84
CA SER A 546 14.10 42.82 30.43
C SER A 546 13.51 41.95 29.33
N ALA A 547 13.28 40.68 29.63
CA ALA A 547 12.57 39.75 28.77
C ALA A 547 11.58 39.02 29.65
N ASP A 548 10.32 39.00 29.23
CA ASP A 548 9.25 38.32 29.94
C ASP A 548 8.41 37.57 28.90
N TYR A 549 7.89 36.40 29.28
CA TYR A 549 6.93 35.66 28.48
C TYR A 549 5.58 36.35 28.51
N TYR A 550 5.00 36.50 27.32
CA TYR A 550 3.63 36.95 27.12
C TYR A 550 2.88 35.91 26.27
N TYR A 551 1.62 35.66 26.63
CA TYR A 551 0.69 34.80 25.88
C TYR A 551 1.07 33.32 25.81
N ASP A 552 1.06 32.63 26.94
CA ASP A 552 1.41 31.20 27.03
C ASP A 552 0.22 30.23 26.84
N THR A 553 -1.01 30.73 26.71
CA THR A 553 -2.24 29.90 26.67
C THR A 553 -2.89 29.79 25.28
N SER A 554 -2.36 30.49 24.27
CA SER A 554 -2.99 30.51 22.94
C SER A 554 -2.35 29.51 21.98
N ARG A 555 -3.11 28.53 21.52
CA ARG A 555 -2.73 27.67 20.39
C ARG A 555 -2.68 28.44 19.07
N ILE A 556 -1.74 28.07 18.20
CA ILE A 556 -1.60 28.67 16.87
C ILE A 556 -2.87 28.41 16.02
N ARG A 557 -3.29 29.40 15.24
CA ARG A 557 -4.39 29.27 14.26
C ARG A 557 -3.85 29.00 12.86
N ILE A 558 -4.53 28.15 12.09
CA ILE A 558 -4.22 27.94 10.67
C ILE A 558 -5.11 28.87 9.84
N ARG A 559 -4.55 29.46 8.78
CA ARG A 559 -5.25 30.31 7.82
C ARG A 559 -5.22 29.75 6.42
#